data_AF-A0A0S8DDX8-F1
#
_entry.id   AF-A0A0S8DDX8-F1
#
_cell.length_a   1.000
_cell.length_b   1.000
_cell.length_c   1.000
_cell.angle_alpha   90.00
_cell.angle_beta   90.00
_cell.angle_gamma   90.00
#
_symmetry.space_group_name_H-M   'P 1'
#
loop_
_entity.id
_entity.type
_entity.pdbx_description
1 polymer ?
#
loop_
_entity_poly.entity_id
_entity_poly.type
_entity_poly.pdbx_seq_one_letter_code
_entity_poly.pdbx_strand_id
1 'polypeptide(L)'
;MNKNFQCLIGSVLLVLVLNSSAAASGYYIGIQGGAGFLPEAKGSDSEGSANFKYDAGYDGSITLGYDLGNNYPNIGNGRVELEFNTAANDMDSVEFVEGKSGVDGSAERTSIMFNTIGEYVTESGMIIYALL
;
A
#
# COMPACT_ATOMS: atom_id res chain seq x y z
N MET A 1 -18.65 -5.89 -26.86
CA MET A 1 -17.38 -6.62 -26.67
C MET A 1 -16.25 -5.72 -27.19
N ASN A 2 -15.76 -4.80 -26.36
CA ASN A 2 -14.64 -3.91 -26.71
C ASN A 2 -13.41 -4.32 -25.89
N LYS A 3 -12.56 -5.10 -26.55
CA LYS A 3 -11.13 -5.20 -26.24
C LYS A 3 -10.54 -3.84 -26.63
N ASN A 4 -9.92 -3.13 -25.70
CA ASN A 4 -8.84 -2.14 -25.91
C ASN A 4 -8.75 -1.24 -24.66
N PHE A 5 -7.84 -1.56 -23.75
CA PHE A 5 -6.93 -0.60 -23.09
C PHE A 5 -5.97 -1.42 -22.21
N GLN A 6 -5.08 -2.14 -22.89
CA GLN A 6 -3.85 -2.65 -22.29
C GLN A 6 -2.90 -1.47 -22.06
N CYS A 7 -2.13 -1.56 -20.98
CA CYS A 7 -0.97 -0.74 -20.63
C CYS A 7 -1.22 0.73 -20.24
N LEU A 8 -1.32 0.96 -18.93
CA LEU A 8 -0.47 1.96 -18.31
C LEU A 8 -0.05 1.51 -16.91
N ILE A 9 1.03 0.72 -16.87
CA ILE A 9 1.86 0.58 -15.67
C ILE A 9 2.47 1.96 -15.42
N GLY A 10 2.16 2.57 -14.28
CA GLY A 10 2.65 3.91 -13.98
C GLY A 10 2.26 4.41 -12.60
N SER A 11 2.39 3.59 -11.55
CA SER A 11 2.40 4.12 -10.19
C SER A 11 3.68 4.94 -10.01
N VAL A 12 3.56 6.26 -10.08
CA VAL A 12 4.64 7.18 -9.74
C VAL A 12 4.73 7.23 -8.23
N LEU A 13 5.63 6.42 -7.66
CA LEU A 13 6.02 6.49 -6.26
C LEU A 13 6.93 7.72 -6.10
N LEU A 14 6.35 8.90 -5.84
CA LEU A 14 7.11 10.10 -5.50
C LEU A 14 7.45 10.08 -4.01
N VAL A 15 8.49 9.35 -3.63
CA VAL A 15 9.06 9.47 -2.28
C VAL A 15 9.97 10.71 -2.28
N LEU A 16 9.49 11.80 -1.70
CA LEU A 16 10.34 12.96 -1.38
C LEU A 16 11.22 12.59 -0.18
N VAL A 17 12.33 11.90 -0.43
CA VAL A 17 13.38 11.69 0.57
C VAL A 17 14.20 12.98 0.67
N LEU A 18 13.87 13.82 1.65
CA LEU A 18 14.77 14.88 2.09
C LEU A 18 15.95 14.21 2.78
N ASN A 19 17.02 13.97 2.01
CA ASN A 19 18.26 13.36 2.52
C ASN A 19 18.88 14.28 3.58
N SER A 20 18.68 13.97 4.86
CA SER A 20 19.59 14.45 5.90
C SER A 20 20.89 13.66 5.76
N SER A 21 22.01 14.37 5.70
CA SER A 21 23.33 13.80 5.50
C SER A 21 23.65 12.75 6.56
N ALA A 22 23.98 11.53 6.10
CA ALA A 22 24.72 10.48 6.78
C ALA A 22 24.05 9.80 7.98
N ALA A 23 23.63 8.54 7.80
CA ALA A 23 23.88 7.38 8.68
C ALA A 23 23.78 7.59 10.22
N ALA A 24 22.96 8.53 10.68
CA ALA A 24 22.72 8.80 12.09
C ALA A 24 21.34 8.26 12.43
N SER A 25 21.26 7.46 13.50
CA SER A 25 19.98 6.99 13.99
C SER A 25 19.08 8.18 14.32
N GLY A 26 17.79 8.08 14.07
CA GLY A 26 16.90 9.18 14.40
C GLY A 26 15.47 8.96 14.00
N TYR A 27 14.61 9.79 14.59
CA TYR A 27 13.20 9.85 14.22
C TYR A 27 12.99 10.53 12.88
N TYR A 28 12.03 10.05 12.12
CA TYR A 28 11.56 10.70 10.91
C TYR A 28 10.05 10.55 10.75
N ILE A 29 9.49 11.36 9.86
CA ILE A 29 8.08 11.31 9.47
C ILE A 29 8.02 11.07 7.96
N GLY A 30 7.23 10.09 7.55
CA GLY A 30 6.93 9.79 6.17
C GLY A 30 5.49 10.14 5.81
N ILE A 31 5.27 10.51 4.56
CA ILE A 31 3.93 10.62 3.96
C ILE A 31 4.01 9.87 2.63
N GLN A 32 3.05 8.99 2.38
CA GLN A 32 2.92 8.30 1.11
C GLN A 32 1.47 8.37 0.62
N GLY A 33 1.30 8.23 -0.69
CA GLY A 33 0.00 8.08 -1.30
C GLY A 33 0.11 7.37 -2.65
N GLY A 34 -1.00 6.79 -3.08
CA GLY A 34 -1.06 6.00 -4.29
C GLY A 34 -2.48 5.71 -4.72
N ALA A 35 -2.58 4.88 -5.77
CA ALA A 35 -3.85 4.35 -6.25
C ALA A 35 -3.95 2.87 -5.88
N GLY A 36 -5.13 2.44 -5.41
CA GLY A 36 -5.42 1.07 -5.02
C GLY A 36 -6.33 0.38 -6.03
N PHE A 37 -6.04 -0.87 -6.37
CA PHE A 37 -6.91 -1.71 -7.20
C PHE A 37 -7.35 -2.91 -6.38
N LEU A 38 -8.66 -3.07 -6.19
CA LEU A 38 -9.21 -4.23 -5.50
C LEU A 38 -9.52 -5.34 -6.50
N PRO A 39 -9.15 -6.60 -6.20
CA PRO A 39 -9.66 -7.73 -6.97
C PRO A 39 -11.18 -7.84 -6.81
N GLU A 40 -11.83 -8.47 -7.78
CA GLU A 40 -13.27 -8.78 -7.69
C GLU A 40 -13.55 -9.58 -6.41
N ALA A 41 -14.51 -9.12 -5.61
CA ALA A 41 -14.91 -9.79 -4.37
C ALA A 41 -16.15 -10.63 -4.61
N LYS A 42 -16.29 -11.76 -3.91
CA LYS A 42 -17.46 -12.64 -4.00
C LYS A 42 -18.14 -12.74 -2.64
N GLY A 43 -19.44 -12.47 -2.60
CA GLY A 43 -20.29 -12.70 -1.44
C GLY A 43 -21.32 -13.78 -1.75
N SER A 44 -21.66 -14.59 -0.76
CA SER A 44 -22.76 -15.55 -0.86
C SER A 44 -23.50 -15.65 0.47
N ASP A 45 -24.81 -15.64 0.41
CA ASP A 45 -25.70 -15.84 1.55
C ASP A 45 -26.81 -16.85 1.21
N SER A 46 -27.85 -16.95 2.04
CA SER A 46 -28.99 -17.84 1.80
C SER A 46 -29.87 -17.43 0.62
N GLU A 47 -29.74 -16.20 0.13
CA GLU A 47 -30.55 -15.63 -0.95
C GLU A 47 -29.83 -15.67 -2.31
N GLY A 48 -28.50 -15.79 -2.33
CA GLY A 48 -27.76 -16.01 -3.56
C GLY A 48 -26.26 -15.73 -3.46
N SER A 49 -25.64 -15.50 -4.62
CA SER A 49 -24.24 -15.08 -4.72
C SER A 49 -24.11 -13.83 -5.56
N ALA A 50 -23.22 -12.93 -5.14
CA ALA A 50 -22.93 -11.68 -5.82
C ALA A 50 -21.42 -11.51 -6.02
N ASN A 51 -21.03 -10.99 -7.19
CA ASN A 51 -19.67 -10.52 -7.43
C ASN A 51 -19.66 -9.00 -7.40
N PHE A 52 -18.71 -8.42 -6.66
CA PHE A 52 -18.54 -6.98 -6.49
C PHE A 52 -17.32 -6.53 -7.28
N LYS A 53 -17.48 -5.52 -8.13
CA LYS A 53 -16.40 -4.89 -8.89
C LYS A 53 -16.19 -3.47 -8.39
N TYR A 54 -14.93 -3.09 -8.29
CA TYR A 54 -14.50 -1.80 -7.77
C TYR A 54 -13.67 -1.06 -8.82
N ASP A 55 -13.82 0.25 -8.82
CA ASP A 55 -12.95 1.15 -9.57
C ASP A 55 -11.61 1.36 -8.85
N ALA A 56 -10.67 1.97 -9.57
CA ALA A 56 -9.40 2.41 -8.99
C ALA A 56 -9.69 3.42 -7.87
N GLY A 57 -9.07 3.18 -6.72
CA GLY A 57 -9.24 3.97 -5.51
C GLY A 57 -7.99 4.75 -5.15
N TYR A 58 -8.03 5.44 -4.02
CA TYR A 58 -6.86 6.09 -3.45
C TYR A 58 -6.37 5.35 -2.20
N ASP A 59 -5.09 5.54 -1.90
CA ASP A 59 -4.41 5.10 -0.67
C ASP A 59 -3.53 6.25 -0.18
N GLY A 60 -3.51 6.48 1.12
CA GLY A 60 -2.67 7.50 1.74
C GLY A 60 -2.26 7.10 3.16
N SER A 61 -1.01 7.35 3.53
CA SER A 61 -0.57 7.10 4.89
C SER A 61 0.49 8.08 5.40
N ILE A 62 0.55 8.15 6.72
CA ILE A 62 1.54 8.88 7.49
C ILE A 62 2.30 7.87 8.34
N THR A 63 3.63 7.98 8.33
CA THR A 63 4.53 7.07 9.04
C THR A 63 5.35 7.83 10.06
N LEU A 64 5.44 7.32 11.28
CA LEU A 64 6.43 7.73 12.28
C LEU A 64 7.47 6.63 12.37
N GLY A 65 8.71 6.95 11.99
CA GLY A 65 9.79 5.97 11.93
C GLY A 65 10.97 6.35 12.80
N TYR A 66 11.78 5.35 13.13
CA TYR A 66 13.10 5.50 13.74
C TYR A 66 14.11 4.68 12.93
N ASP A 67 15.10 5.37 12.37
CA ASP A 67 16.27 4.75 11.74
C ASP A 67 17.25 4.32 12.83
N LEU A 68 17.68 3.06 12.82
CA LEU A 68 18.62 2.52 13.80
C LEU A 68 20.06 3.00 13.54
N GLY A 69 20.38 3.37 12.29
CA GLY A 69 21.72 3.69 11.83
C GLY A 69 22.76 2.66 12.28
N ASN A 70 23.98 3.13 12.54
CA ASN A 70 25.06 2.27 13.05
C ASN A 70 25.08 2.12 14.58
N ASN A 71 24.05 2.62 15.29
CA ASN A 71 24.06 2.70 16.76
C ASN A 71 23.74 1.35 17.44
N TYR A 72 23.25 0.37 16.68
CA TYR A 72 22.86 -0.95 17.19
C TYR A 72 23.55 -2.07 16.40
N PRO A 73 24.88 -2.22 16.50
CA PRO A 73 25.66 -3.14 15.68
C PRO A 73 25.28 -4.61 15.86
N ASN A 74 24.69 -4.98 17.00
CA ASN A 74 24.23 -6.35 17.27
C ASN A 74 22.88 -6.68 16.61
N ILE A 75 22.10 -5.67 16.21
CA ILE A 75 20.78 -5.82 15.58
C ILE A 75 20.92 -5.66 14.05
N GLY A 76 21.88 -4.87 13.60
CA GLY A 76 22.12 -4.55 12.20
C GLY A 76 21.44 -3.23 11.78
N ASN A 77 21.66 -2.84 10.52
CA ASN A 77 21.04 -1.64 9.96
C ASN A 77 19.57 -1.90 9.65
N GLY A 78 18.73 -0.91 9.93
CA GLY A 78 17.29 -1.06 9.75
C GLY A 78 16.48 0.06 10.34
N ARG A 79 15.16 -0.09 10.27
CA ARG A 79 14.17 0.89 10.74
C ARG A 79 13.03 0.20 11.45
N VAL A 80 12.40 0.96 12.34
CA VAL A 80 11.11 0.61 12.93
C VAL A 80 10.13 1.71 12.58
N GLU A 81 8.94 1.33 12.11
CA GLU A 81 7.94 2.26 11.62
C GLU A 81 6.57 1.95 12.21
N LEU A 82 5.83 3.01 12.56
CA LEU A 82 4.40 2.97 12.84
C LEU A 82 3.68 3.77 11.75
N GLU A 83 2.84 3.11 10.98
CA GLU A 83 2.11 3.70 9.86
C GLU A 83 0.60 3.75 10.13
N PHE A 84 -0.01 4.90 9.82
CA PHE A 84 -1.45 5.10 9.82
C PHE A 84 -1.91 5.29 8.37
N ASN A 85 -2.70 4.35 7.85
CA ASN A 85 -3.14 4.31 6.47
C ASN A 85 -4.66 4.44 6.34
N THR A 86 -5.09 5.14 5.30
CA THR A 86 -6.49 5.20 4.84
C THR A 86 -6.55 4.96 3.34
N ALA A 87 -7.52 4.16 2.90
CA ALA A 87 -7.75 3.86 1.50
C ALA A 87 -9.24 3.73 1.20
N ALA A 88 -9.65 4.06 -0.01
CA ALA A 88 -11.02 3.91 -0.46
C ALA A 88 -11.10 3.55 -1.95
N ASN A 89 -12.00 2.65 -2.29
CA ASN A 89 -12.35 2.24 -3.65
C ASN A 89 -13.86 2.29 -3.84
N ASP A 90 -14.31 2.97 -4.88
CA ASP A 90 -15.74 3.03 -5.22
C ASP A 90 -16.17 1.73 -5.91
N MET A 91 -17.38 1.28 -5.60
CA MET A 91 -17.99 0.12 -6.23
C MET A 91 -18.57 0.54 -7.58
N ASP A 92 -18.09 -0.07 -8.66
CA ASP A 92 -18.62 0.16 -10.01
C ASP A 92 -19.92 -0.63 -10.21
N SER A 93 -19.92 -1.90 -9.78
CA SER A 93 -21.04 -2.78 -10.07
C SER A 93 -21.13 -4.03 -9.21
N VAL A 94 -22.36 -4.56 -9.16
CA VAL A 94 -22.67 -5.85 -8.55
C VAL A 94 -23.29 -6.76 -9.59
N GLU A 95 -22.79 -7.99 -9.67
CA GLU A 95 -23.24 -9.03 -10.59
C GLU A 95 -23.85 -10.19 -9.81
N PHE A 96 -25.16 -10.38 -9.96
CA PHE A 96 -25.93 -11.51 -9.46
C PHE A 96 -26.13 -12.56 -10.56
N VAL A 97 -26.67 -13.72 -10.21
CA VAL A 97 -27.01 -14.77 -11.20
C VAL A 97 -28.03 -14.24 -12.22
N GLU A 98 -28.93 -13.37 -11.79
CA GLU A 98 -30.03 -12.80 -12.57
C GLU A 98 -29.60 -11.61 -13.44
N GLY A 99 -28.42 -11.02 -13.20
CA GLY A 99 -27.91 -9.90 -13.99
C GLY A 99 -26.95 -8.96 -13.26
N LYS A 100 -26.45 -7.97 -14.01
CA LYS A 100 -25.53 -6.93 -13.52
C LYS A 100 -26.28 -5.63 -13.26
N SER A 101 -26.03 -5.00 -12.12
CA SER A 101 -26.51 -3.64 -11.80
C SER A 101 -25.34 -2.72 -11.46
N GLY A 102 -25.43 -1.45 -11.87
CA GLY A 102 -24.64 -0.39 -11.26
C GLY A 102 -25.17 -0.14 -9.86
N VAL A 103 -24.28 0.06 -8.90
CA VAL A 103 -24.64 0.21 -7.49
C VAL A 103 -23.73 1.26 -6.88
N ASP A 104 -24.31 2.20 -6.13
CA ASP A 104 -23.52 3.15 -5.35
C ASP A 104 -23.04 2.49 -4.05
N GLY A 105 -21.73 2.57 -3.80
CA GLY A 105 -21.12 2.18 -2.53
C GLY A 105 -19.59 2.28 -2.60
N SER A 106 -18.94 2.17 -1.44
CA SER A 106 -17.48 2.24 -1.32
C SER A 106 -16.95 1.14 -0.40
N ALA A 107 -15.73 0.68 -0.69
CA ALA A 107 -14.93 -0.12 0.22
C ALA A 107 -13.84 0.77 0.81
N GLU A 108 -13.95 1.06 2.11
CA GLU A 108 -13.01 1.91 2.84
C GLU A 108 -12.21 1.08 3.84
N ARG A 109 -10.93 1.41 3.98
CA ARG A 109 -10.02 0.79 4.96
C ARG A 109 -9.28 1.86 5.72
N THR A 110 -9.21 1.70 7.04
CA THR A 110 -8.23 2.40 7.88
C THR A 110 -7.42 1.35 8.63
N SER A 111 -6.10 1.45 8.60
CA SER A 111 -5.20 0.50 9.25
C SER A 111 -4.08 1.19 10.00
N ILE A 112 -3.61 0.53 11.05
CA ILE A 112 -2.38 0.86 11.76
C ILE A 112 -1.43 -0.31 11.52
N MET A 113 -0.22 -0.03 11.06
CA MET A 113 0.80 -1.05 10.80
C MET A 113 2.04 -0.74 11.62
N PHE A 114 2.66 -1.78 12.15
CA PHE A 114 3.96 -1.71 12.78
C PHE A 114 4.92 -2.51 11.90
N ASN A 115 5.92 -1.85 11.32
CA ASN A 115 6.88 -2.47 10.42
C ASN A 115 8.26 -2.51 11.06
N THR A 116 8.96 -3.63 10.88
CA THR A 116 10.40 -3.71 11.11
C THR A 116 11.10 -3.95 9.78
N ILE A 117 12.07 -3.10 9.46
CA ILE A 117 12.73 -3.10 8.16
C ILE A 117 14.21 -3.38 8.36
N GLY A 118 14.70 -4.48 7.80
CA GLY A 118 16.13 -4.76 7.72
C GLY A 118 16.74 -4.20 6.45
N GLU A 119 17.94 -3.63 6.55
CA GLU A 119 18.69 -3.09 5.40
C GLU A 119 19.96 -3.91 5.15
N TYR A 120 20.15 -4.36 3.90
CA TYR A 120 21.38 -4.99 3.45
C TYR A 120 21.97 -4.25 2.26
N VAL A 121 23.23 -3.82 2.37
CA VAL A 121 23.94 -3.12 1.30
C VAL A 121 24.84 -4.11 0.56
N THR A 122 24.62 -4.26 -0.75
CA THR A 122 25.48 -5.10 -1.60
C THR A 122 26.84 -4.45 -1.84
N GLU A 123 27.83 -5.22 -2.29
CA GLU A 123 29.14 -4.70 -2.69
C GLU A 123 29.06 -3.64 -3.80
N SER A 124 28.03 -3.71 -4.65
CA SER A 124 27.73 -2.73 -5.69
C SER A 124 27.03 -1.46 -5.20
N GLY A 125 26.75 -1.35 -3.90
CA GLY A 125 26.08 -0.21 -3.29
C GLY A 125 24.55 -0.19 -3.40
N MET A 126 23.91 -1.31 -3.79
CA MET A 126 22.45 -1.43 -3.78
C MET A 126 21.97 -1.72 -2.36
N ILE A 127 20.89 -1.07 -1.92
CA ILE A 127 20.26 -1.35 -0.62
C ILE A 127 19.03 -2.23 -0.86
N ILE A 128 19.00 -3.38 -0.20
CA ILE A 128 17.88 -4.31 -0.18
C ILE A 128 17.15 -4.12 1.14
N TYR A 129 15.84 -3.90 1.06
CA TYR A 129 14.95 -3.76 2.21
C TYR A 129 14.16 -5.06 2.40
N ALA A 130 14.14 -5.58 3.62
CA ALA A 130 13.26 -6.68 4.01
C ALA A 130 12.26 -6.17 5.05
N LEU A 131 10.97 -6.18 4.70
CA LEU A 131 9.88 -5.93 5.64
C LEU A 131 9.51 -7.22 6.36
N LEU A 132 9.37 -7.14 7.68
CA LEU A 132 8.87 -8.18 8.57
C LEU A 132 7.64 -7.68 9.32
#